data_AF-A0A7J8Z3K9-F1
#
_entry.id   AF-A0A7J8Z3K9-F1
#
_cell.length_a   1.000
_cell.length_b   1.000
_cell.length_c   1.000
_cell.angle_alpha   90.00
_cell.angle_beta   90.00
_cell.angle_gamma   90.00
#
_symmetry.space_group_name_H-M   'P 1'
#
loop_
_entity.id
_entity.type
_entity.pdbx_description
1 polymer ?
#
loop_
_entity_poly.entity_id
_entity_poly.type
_entity_poly.pdbx_seq_one_letter_code
_entity_poly.pdbx_strand_id
1 'polypeptide(L)' 'MYLDFGFTTGKFKGSSISIFSRNPLIETERELSVVGGRGEFRMAEGYARLKNYFFDGTTVIIEYNVTVIHY' A
#
# COMPACT_ATOMS: atom_id res chain seq x y z
N MET A 1 5.48 -7.84 -5.87
CA MET A 1 4.99 -6.50 -6.23
C MET A 1 5.81 -5.49 -5.45
N TYR A 2 6.29 -4.45 -6.12
CA TYR A 2 7.02 -3.34 -5.51
C TYR A 2 6.28 -2.05 -5.85
N LEU A 3 5.87 -1.30 -4.84
CA LEU A 3 5.09 -0.07 -4.98
C LEU A 3 5.62 1.00 -4.02
N ASP A 4 5.61 2.24 -4.47
CA ASP A 4 5.81 3.44 -3.63
C ASP A 4 4.56 4.31 -3.74
N PHE A 5 3.85 4.49 -2.63
CA PHE A 5 2.65 5.32 -2.56
C PHE A 5 3.01 6.71 -2.06
N GLY A 6 3.12 7.66 -2.98
CA GLY A 6 3.38 9.07 -2.68
C GLY A 6 2.09 9.85 -2.38
N PHE A 7 2.03 10.49 -1.22
CA PHE A 7 0.91 11.35 -0.86
C PHE A 7 1.13 12.76 -1.43
N THR A 8 0.18 13.24 -2.25
CA THR A 8 0.30 14.53 -2.96
C THR A 8 -0.51 15.66 -2.31
N THR A 9 -1.41 15.33 -1.38
CA THR A 9 -2.30 16.27 -0.67
C THR A 9 -2.50 15.84 0.80
N GLY A 10 -3.11 16.69 1.61
CA GLY A 10 -3.43 16.40 3.02
C GLY A 10 -2.22 16.47 3.97
N LYS A 11 -2.40 15.91 5.18
CA LYS A 11 -1.41 15.96 6.28
C LYS A 11 -0.04 15.40 5.90
N PHE A 12 -0.01 14.34 5.09
CA PHE A 12 1.22 13.63 4.74
C PHE A 12 1.79 14.02 3.37
N LYS A 13 1.36 15.16 2.81
CA LYS A 13 1.82 15.63 1.50
C LYS A 13 3.35 15.65 1.41
N GLY A 14 3.89 15.03 0.36
CA GLY A 14 5.33 14.91 0.12
C GLY A 14 5.99 13.68 0.77
N SER A 15 5.26 12.94 1.59
CA SER A 15 5.72 11.67 2.18
C SER A 15 5.29 10.47 1.34
N SER A 16 5.90 9.31 1.57
CA SER A 16 5.50 8.07 0.91
C SER A 16 5.67 6.84 1.79
N ILE A 17 4.95 5.76 1.48
CA ILE A 17 5.18 4.42 2.04
C ILE A 17 5.58 3.46 0.92
N SER A 18 6.46 2.52 1.23
CA SER A 18 6.95 1.53 0.29
C SER A 18 6.44 0.14 0.65
N ILE A 19 5.90 -0.56 -0.33
CA ILE A 19 5.37 -1.92 -0.20
C ILE A 19 6.23 -2.87 -1.05
N PHE A 20 6.70 -3.95 -0.42
CA PHE A 20 7.40 -5.02 -1.10
C PHE A 20 6.92 -6.37 -0.57
N SER A 21 6.08 -7.05 -1.35
CA SER A 21 5.55 -8.36 -0.98
C SER A 21 5.11 -9.17 -2.20
N ARG A 22 4.89 -10.47 -2.02
CA ARG A 22 4.19 -11.31 -3.01
C ARG A 22 2.73 -10.85 -3.08
N ASN A 23 2.16 -10.86 -4.28
CA ASN A 23 0.77 -10.45 -4.50
C ASN A 23 0.05 -11.51 -5.36
N PRO A 24 -0.48 -12.58 -4.74
CA PRO A 24 -1.18 -13.63 -5.46
C PRO A 24 -2.59 -13.15 -5.85
N LEU A 25 -2.76 -12.61 -7.06
CA LEU A 25 -4.00 -11.95 -7.52
C LEU A 25 -5.28 -12.82 -7.45
N ILE A 26 -5.14 -14.14 -7.35
CA ILE A 26 -6.25 -15.11 -7.25
C ILE A 26 -6.86 -15.13 -5.84
N GLU A 27 -6.12 -14.68 -4.82
CA GLU A 27 -6.59 -14.64 -3.44
C GLU A 27 -7.47 -13.41 -3.18
N THR A 28 -8.62 -13.63 -2.53
CA THR A 28 -9.65 -12.61 -2.27
C THR A 28 -9.19 -11.53 -1.28
N GLU A 29 -8.42 -11.93 -0.27
CA GLU A 29 -7.81 -11.04 0.72
C GLU A 29 -6.30 -11.27 0.73
N ARG A 30 -5.54 -10.18 0.55
CA ARG A 30 -4.08 -10.27 0.40
C ARG A 30 -3.41 -9.31 1.35
N GLU A 31 -2.44 -9.81 2.10
CA GLU A 31 -1.62 -9.00 2.97
C GLU A 31 -0.26 -8.73 2.32
N LEU A 32 0.14 -7.46 2.27
CA LEU A 32 1.42 -7.02 1.74
C LEU A 32 2.17 -6.22 2.80
N SER A 33 3.46 -6.48 2.96
CA SER A 33 4.31 -5.79 3.92
C SER A 33 4.64 -4.36 3.48
N VAL A 34 4.43 -3.40 4.39
CA VAL A 34 5.04 -2.07 4.31
C VAL A 34 6.45 -2.20 4.87
N VAL A 35 7.45 -1.93 4.02
CA VAL A 35 8.86 -2.17 4.33
C VAL A 35 9.64 -0.88 4.59
N GLY A 36 8.97 0.27 4.56
CA GLY A 36 9.60 1.56 4.77
C GLY A 36 8.72 2.72 4.33
N GLY A 37 9.27 3.93 4.46
CA GLY A 37 8.66 5.16 4.01
C GLY A 37 9.62 6.34 4.01
N ARG A 38 9.19 7.45 3.43
CA ARG A 38 9.93 8.71 3.32
C ARG A 38 9.15 9.85 3.95
N GLY A 39 9.85 10.91 4.36
CA GLY A 39 9.24 12.10 4.97
C GLY A 39 8.74 11.81 6.38
N GLU A 40 7.44 12.04 6.60
CA GLU A 40 6.74 11.78 7.86
C GLU A 40 6.66 10.28 8.17
N PHE A 41 6.76 9.41 7.16
CA PHE A 41 6.76 7.95 7.33
C PHE A 41 8.18 7.36 7.44
N ARG A 42 9.14 8.13 7.98
CA ARG A 42 10.51 7.60 8.19
C ARG A 42 10.47 6.44 9.18
N MET A 43 11.23 5.38 8.87
CA MET A 43 11.26 4.13 9.62
C MET A 43 9.88 3.45 9.71
N ALA A 44 8.99 3.71 8.75
CA ALA A 44 7.67 3.11 8.75
C ALA A 44 7.72 1.59 8.56
N GLU A 45 6.97 0.88 9.39
CA GLU A 45 6.74 -0.57 9.29
C GLU A 45 5.23 -0.86 9.38
N GLY A 46 4.78 -1.96 8.79
CA GLY A 46 3.38 -2.36 8.89
C GLY A 46 2.93 -3.27 7.76
N TYR A 47 1.64 -3.19 7.45
CA TYR A 47 1.02 -4.06 6.45
C TYR A 47 -0.13 -3.35 5.73
N ALA A 48 -0.43 -3.82 4.53
CA ALA A 48 -1.56 -3.42 3.70
C ALA A 48 -2.43 -4.64 3.42
N ARG A 49 -3.74 -4.50 3.61
CA ARG A 49 -4.74 -5.47 3.18
C ARG A 49 -5.41 -4.99 1.91
N LEU A 50 -5.37 -5.83 0.88
CA LEU A 50 -5.92 -5.54 -0.43
C LEU A 50 -7.22 -6.31 -0.62
N LYS A 51 -8.23 -5.61 -1.12
CA LYS A 51 -9.50 -6.20 -1.54
C LYS A 51 -9.80 -5.76 -2.97
N ASN A 52 -10.04 -6.73 -3.85
CA ASN A 52 -10.48 -6.44 -5.21
C ASN A 52 -11.93 -5.95 -5.16
N TYR A 53 -12.16 -4.70 -5.58
CA TYR A 53 -13.51 -4.13 -5.65
C TYR A 53 -14.16 -4.36 -7.02
N PHE A 54 -13.37 -4.27 -8.07
CA PHE A 54 -13.85 -4.42 -9.45
C PHE A 54 -12.76 -4.98 -10.36
N PHE A 55 -13.15 -5.86 -11.28
CA PHE A 55 -12.29 -6.34 -12.36
C PHE A 55 -13.13 -6.71 -13.59
N ASP A 56 -12.81 -6.16 -14.76
CA ASP A 56 -13.50 -6.45 -16.04
C ASP A 56 -12.60 -7.08 -17.11
N GLY A 57 -11.42 -7.58 -16.73
CA GLY A 57 -10.42 -8.12 -17.65
C GLY A 57 -9.37 -7.10 -18.10
N THR A 58 -9.66 -5.80 -18.03
CA THR A 58 -8.75 -4.72 -18.44
C THR A 58 -8.49 -3.70 -17.34
N THR A 59 -9.52 -3.40 -16.57
CA THR A 59 -9.52 -2.42 -15.48
C THR A 59 -9.65 -3.14 -14.16
N VAL A 60 -8.82 -2.76 -13.19
CA VAL A 60 -8.88 -3.28 -11.82
C VAL A 60 -8.98 -2.13 -10.84
N ILE A 61 -9.92 -2.24 -9.90
CA ILE A 61 -10.01 -1.35 -8.74
C ILE A 61 -9.71 -2.19 -7.51
N ILE A 62 -8.65 -1.82 -6.80
CA ILE A 62 -8.20 -2.50 -5.59
C ILE A 62 -8.26 -1.49 -4.44
N GLU A 63 -8.99 -1.84 -3.39
CA GLU A 63 -8.98 -1.11 -2.14
C GLU A 63 -7.73 -1.50 -1.34
N TYR A 64 -7.00 -0.50 -0.85
CA TYR A 64 -5.85 -0.67 0.03
C TYR A 64 -6.21 -0.14 1.43
N ASN A 65 -6.29 -1.04 2.41
CA ASN A 65 -6.36 -0.67 3.81
C ASN A 65 -4.98 -0.85 4.44
N VAL A 66 -4.32 0.24 4.80
CA VAL A 66 -2.92 0.21 5.24
C VAL A 66 -2.82 0.63 6.70
N THR A 67 -2.16 -0.22 7.50
CA THR A 67 -1.76 0.09 8.87
C THR A 67 -0.26 0.35 8.88
N VAL A 68 0.14 1.53 9.33
CA VAL A 68 1.54 1.98 9.35
C VAL A 68 1.88 2.47 10.75
N ILE A 69 2.98 1.97 11.30
CA ILE A 69 3.60 2.48 12.52
C ILE A 69 4.83 3.27 12.07
N HIS A 70 4.94 4.52 12.53
CA HIS A 70 6.07 5.40 12.25
C HIS A 70 6.30 6.34 13.45
N TYR A 71 7.43 7.05 13.44
CA TYR A 71 7.80 8.04 14.47
C TYR A 71 7.25 9.43 14.17
#